data_AF-A0A5C9BH86-F1
#
_entry.id   AF-A0A5C9BH86-F1
#
_cell.length_a   1.000
_cell.length_b   1.000
_cell.length_c   1.000
_cell.angle_alpha   90.00
_cell.angle_beta   90.00
_cell.angle_gamma   90.00
#
_symmetry.space_group_name_H-M   'P 1'
#
loop_
_entity.id
_entity.type
_entity.pdbx_description
1 polymer ?
#
loop_
_entity_poly.entity_id
_entity_poly.type
_entity_poly.pdbx_seq_one_letter_code
_entity_poly.pdbx_strand_id
1 'polypeptide(L)' 'MAIANPMRKEVQPEDERIRHWIFVPELGKFLRVVTLADGVTLRNAFPDRRFKP' A
#
# COMPACT_ATOMS: atom_id res chain seq x y z
N MET A 1 3.41 -1.90 -15.39
CA MET A 1 4.08 -2.67 -14.31
C MET A 1 4.10 -1.82 -13.04
N ALA A 2 3.01 -1.78 -12.27
CA ALA A 2 2.86 -0.82 -11.15
C ALA A 2 2.96 -1.47 -9.75
N ILE A 3 2.93 -2.81 -9.66
CA ILE A 3 2.90 -3.54 -8.38
C ILE A 3 4.31 -4.03 -7.95
N ALA A 4 5.30 -3.97 -8.84
CA ALA A 4 6.63 -4.57 -8.59
C ALA A 4 7.52 -3.76 -7.63
N ASN A 5 7.27 -2.46 -7.43
CA ASN A 5 8.06 -1.60 -6.55
C ASN A 5 7.15 -0.84 -5.55
N PRO A 6 6.58 -1.52 -4.54
CA PRO A 6 5.96 -0.81 -3.43
C PRO A 6 7.03 0.03 -2.73
N MET A 7 6.84 1.35 -2.63
CA MET A 7 7.81 2.24 -1.99
C MET A 7 8.07 1.84 -0.53
N ARG A 8 7.06 1.32 0.14
CA ARG A 8 7.18 0.66 1.44
C ARG A 8 6.25 -0.53 1.53
N LYS A 9 6.73 -1.59 2.16
CA LYS A 9 5.95 -2.75 2.59
C LYS A 9 6.19 -2.95 4.07
N GLU A 10 5.11 -2.94 4.85
CA GLU A 10 5.12 -3.23 6.28
C GLU A 10 4.20 -4.41 6.52
N VAL A 11 4.75 -5.53 6.97
CA VAL A 11 3.98 -6.72 7.31
C VAL A 11 3.68 -6.63 8.80
N GLN A 12 2.40 -6.63 9.17
CA GLN A 12 2.01 -6.74 10.57
C GLN A 12 1.77 -8.22 10.91
N PRO A 13 2.68 -8.87 11.66
CA PRO A 13 2.55 -10.29 12.00
C PRO A 13 1.37 -10.59 12.93
N GLU A 14 0.91 -9.61 13.71
CA GLU A 14 -0.19 -9.79 14.68
C GLU A 14 -1.59 -9.87 14.03
N ASP A 15 -1.79 -9.28 12.85
CA ASP A 15 -3.12 -9.16 12.22
C ASP A 15 -3.18 -9.83 10.84
N GLU A 16 -2.10 -10.51 10.41
CA GLU A 16 -1.98 -11.12 9.08
C GLU A 16 -2.23 -10.12 7.93
N ARG A 17 -1.92 -8.83 8.17
CA ARG A 17 -2.14 -7.75 7.20
C ARG A 17 -0.83 -7.17 6.72
N ILE A 18 -0.76 -6.90 5.43
CA ILE A 18 0.37 -6.27 4.80
C ILE A 18 -0.04 -4.87 4.35
N ARG A 19 0.69 -3.86 4.79
CA ARG A 19 0.52 -2.48 4.36
C ARG A 19 1.54 -2.16 3.29
N HIS A 20 1.05 -1.82 2.12
CA HIS A 20 1.80 -1.34 0.99
C HIS A 20 1.55 0.16 0.82
N TRP A 21 2.61 0.93 0.66
CA TRP A 21 2.51 2.30 0.19
C TRP A 21 2.97 2.34 -1.26
N ILE A 22 2.08 2.75 -2.14
CA ILE A 22 2.36 2.94 -3.56
C ILE A 22 2.22 4.42 -3.88
N PHE A 23 3.18 4.97 -4.61
CA PHE A 23 3.05 6.31 -5.16
C PHE A 23 2.35 6.21 -6.51
N VAL A 24 1.25 6.93 -6.68
CA VAL A 24 0.54 7.01 -7.96
C VAL A 24 0.91 8.34 -8.62
N PRO A 25 1.81 8.33 -9.62
CA PRO A 25 2.28 9.55 -10.27
C PRO A 25 1.14 10.27 -11.00
N GLU A 26 0.15 9.53 -11.53
CA GLU A 26 -1.03 10.09 -12.19
C GLU A 26 -1.88 10.98 -11.28
N LEU A 27 -1.84 10.73 -9.96
CA LEU A 27 -2.56 11.51 -8.95
C LEU A 27 -1.62 12.40 -8.13
N GLY A 28 -0.30 12.27 -8.29
CA GLY A 28 0.72 12.91 -7.45
C GLY A 28 0.57 12.56 -5.97
N LYS A 29 0.05 11.37 -5.64
CA LYS A 29 -0.38 11.00 -4.28
C LYS A 29 0.09 9.61 -3.89
N PHE A 30 0.24 9.40 -2.59
CA PHE A 30 0.53 8.10 -2.02
C PHE A 30 -0.77 7.38 -1.68
N LEU A 31 -0.84 6.10 -2.01
CA LEU A 31 -1.96 5.22 -1.71
C LEU A 31 -1.48 4.20 -0.68
N ARG A 32 -2.18 4.15 0.46
CA ARG A 32 -1.98 3.11 1.46
C ARG A 32 -2.94 1.97 1.15
N VAL A 33 -2.35 0.83 0.80
CA VAL A 33 -2.99 -0.39 0.36
C VAL A 33 -2.76 -1.42 1.45
N VAL A 34 -3.82 -1.92 2.06
CA VAL A 34 -3.80 -2.99 3.05
C VAL A 34 -4.28 -4.26 2.36
N THR A 35 -3.37 -5.21 2.21
CA THR A 35 -3.62 -6.56 1.72
C THR A 35 -3.68 -7.56 2.88
N LEU A 36 -4.32 -8.70 2.64
CA LEU A 36 -4.33 -9.84 3.57
C LEU A 36 -2.99 -10.60 3.52
N ALA A 37 -2.85 -11.67 4.32
CA ALA A 37 -1.63 -12.48 4.42
C ALA A 37 -1.09 -12.97 3.07
N ASP A 38 -1.99 -13.18 2.10
CA ASP A 38 -1.68 -13.60 0.75
C ASP A 38 -0.95 -12.54 -0.08
N GLY A 39 -0.99 -11.26 0.32
CA GLY A 39 -0.34 -10.15 -0.38
C GLY A 39 -0.95 -9.79 -1.74
N VAL A 40 -1.85 -10.62 -2.28
CA VAL A 40 -2.60 -10.36 -3.51
C VAL A 40 -3.99 -9.81 -3.21
N THR A 41 -4.64 -10.32 -2.16
CA THR A 41 -6.01 -9.92 -1.81
C THR A 41 -6.03 -8.57 -1.12
N LEU A 42 -6.54 -7.58 -1.82
CA LEU A 42 -6.68 -6.19 -1.38
C LEU A 42 -7.91 -6.05 -0.49
N ARG A 43 -7.71 -5.72 0.79
CA ARG A 43 -8.81 -5.54 1.76
C ARG A 43 -9.23 -4.09 1.90
N ASN A 44 -8.28 -3.16 1.85
CA ASN A 44 -8.54 -1.74 2.02
C ASN A 44 -7.53 -0.90 1.24
N ALA A 45 -7.96 0.04 0.41
CA ALA A 45 -7.08 0.96 -0.29
C ALA A 45 -7.62 2.38 -0.13
N PHE A 46 -6.81 3.26 0.45
CA PHE A 46 -7.17 4.67 0.59
C PHE A 46 -6.02 5.58 0.19
N PRO A 47 -6.32 6.66 -0.55
CA PRO A 47 -5.33 7.64 -0.89
C PRO A 47 -4.93 8.40 0.37
N ASP A 48 -3.67 8.26 0.78
CA ASP A 48 -3.09 9.10 1.82
C ASP A 48 -2.82 10.48 1.22
N ARG A 49 -3.75 11.40 1.48
CA ARG A 49 -3.70 12.78 0.96
C ARG A 49 -2.72 13.68 1.71
N ARG A 50 -2.12 13.21 2.81
CA ARG A 50 -1.28 14.04 3.69
C ARG A 50 0.17 13.56 3.78
N PHE A 51 0.49 12.43 3.16
CA PHE A 51 1.86 11.95 3.00
C PHE A 51 2.65 12.94 2.12
N LYS A 52 3.45 13.77 2.79
CA LYS A 52 4.54 14.54 2.16
C LYS A 52 5.82 13.70 2.26
N PRO A 53 6.57 13.53 1.16
CA PRO A 53 7.85 12.82 1.17
C PRO A 53 8.88 13.49 2.09
#